data_AF-A0A0U5FWE1-F1
#
_entry.id   AF-A0A0U5FWE1-F1
#
_cell.length_a   1.000
_cell.length_b   1.000
_cell.length_c   1.000
_cell.angle_alpha   90.00
_cell.angle_beta   90.00
_cell.angle_gamma   90.00
#
_symmetry.space_group_name_H-M   'P 1'
#
loop_
_entity.id
_entity.type
_entity.pdbx_description
1 polymer ?
#
loop_
_entity_poly.entity_id
_entity_poly.type
_entity_poly.pdbx_seq_one_letter_code
_entity_poly.pdbx_strand_id
1 'polypeptide(L)'
;MKGAYQENPSLDMILSSFFLHIHSANRGQIFKATLLLREAITMAQLLGLDQAGHYAGRSATEAQDRLRIIWLLHITERGHATRFDLQCILHLDSRLPALHADENPFDLLPFLGMVQLFQTFGTAINSFELHDECHLLPAMDMEIQQIPQLLDHSPDSQLVDFLITKQWMRLILWRRAMFHVELSLNMAAESLSVFFPEQLAQKVVAHISTFPRGVVGSHGLGMQMKLADIAISLADVLSCRSGNSESHEYMRVGSRDLLHYLAAFLTSIPNSVSL
;
A
#
# COMPACT_ATOMS: atom_id res chain seq x y z
N MET A 1 -24.57 -23.87 -25.33
CA MET A 1 -23.95 -22.63 -25.80
C MET A 1 -22.47 -22.68 -25.46
N LYS A 2 -21.60 -22.82 -26.45
CA LYS A 2 -20.16 -22.55 -26.27
C LYS A 2 -20.04 -21.02 -26.19
N GLY A 3 -19.97 -20.47 -24.99
CA GLY A 3 -19.60 -19.06 -24.83
C GLY A 3 -18.13 -18.95 -25.22
N ALA A 4 -17.83 -18.33 -26.37
CA ALA A 4 -16.46 -17.96 -26.70
C ALA A 4 -16.00 -17.02 -25.60
N TYR A 5 -15.03 -17.46 -24.79
CA TYR A 5 -14.55 -16.68 -23.67
C TYR A 5 -13.82 -15.44 -24.20
N GLN A 6 -14.46 -14.28 -24.04
CA GLN A 6 -13.84 -12.94 -24.04
C GLN A 6 -12.94 -12.59 -25.24
N GLU A 7 -13.40 -12.79 -26.49
CA GLU A 7 -12.61 -12.40 -27.68
C GLU A 7 -12.45 -10.87 -27.86
N ASN A 8 -13.32 -10.06 -27.23
CA ASN A 8 -13.30 -8.61 -27.34
C ASN A 8 -13.26 -7.97 -25.94
N PRO A 9 -12.09 -7.58 -25.42
CA PRO A 9 -11.99 -6.92 -24.12
C PRO A 9 -12.71 -5.56 -24.14
N SER A 10 -13.28 -5.16 -22.99
CA SER A 10 -13.93 -3.85 -22.81
C SER A 10 -13.63 -3.28 -21.43
N LEU A 11 -13.88 -1.98 -21.23
CA LEU A 11 -13.71 -1.33 -19.93
C LEU A 11 -14.60 -1.96 -18.85
N ASP A 12 -15.83 -2.35 -19.19
CA ASP A 12 -16.75 -3.01 -18.27
C ASP A 12 -16.22 -4.37 -17.82
N MET A 13 -15.56 -5.11 -18.71
CA MET A 13 -14.95 -6.40 -18.37
C MET A 13 -13.75 -6.22 -17.45
N ILE A 14 -12.90 -5.21 -17.70
CA ILE A 14 -11.79 -4.83 -16.81
C ILE A 14 -12.31 -4.54 -15.40
N LEU A 15 -13.31 -3.67 -15.29
CA LEU A 15 -13.91 -3.30 -14.01
C LEU A 15 -14.59 -4.49 -13.33
N SER A 16 -15.27 -5.35 -14.10
CA SER A 16 -15.90 -6.56 -13.57
C SER A 16 -14.87 -7.50 -12.94
N SER A 17 -13.79 -7.81 -13.64
CA SER A 17 -12.70 -8.65 -13.11
C SER A 17 -12.01 -7.98 -11.91
N PHE A 18 -11.81 -6.66 -11.96
CA PHE A 18 -11.28 -5.89 -10.83
C PHE A 18 -12.17 -5.98 -9.58
N PHE A 19 -13.48 -5.76 -9.69
CA PHE A 19 -14.38 -5.85 -8.54
C PHE A 19 -14.50 -7.28 -8.01
N LEU A 20 -14.46 -8.29 -8.89
CA LEU A 20 -14.39 -9.70 -8.48
C LEU A 20 -13.08 -10.01 -7.75
N HIS A 21 -11.96 -9.40 -8.16
CA HIS A 21 -10.69 -9.47 -7.43
C HIS A 21 -10.87 -8.93 -6.02
N ILE A 22 -11.41 -7.70 -5.85
CA ILE A 22 -11.64 -7.09 -4.54
C ILE A 22 -12.52 -7.96 -3.66
N HIS A 23 -13.63 -8.50 -4.21
CA HIS A 23 -14.50 -9.42 -3.49
C HIS A 23 -13.76 -10.69 -3.03
N SER A 24 -13.00 -11.32 -3.93
CA SER A 24 -12.26 -12.56 -3.63
C SER A 24 -11.15 -12.31 -2.60
N ALA A 25 -10.44 -11.18 -2.71
CA ALA A 25 -9.39 -10.76 -1.77
C ALA A 25 -9.96 -10.55 -0.37
N ASN A 26 -11.09 -9.85 -0.25
CA ASN A 26 -11.76 -9.60 1.04
C ASN A 26 -12.32 -10.87 1.71
N ARG A 27 -12.44 -11.98 0.97
CA ARG A 27 -12.77 -13.32 1.50
C ARG A 27 -11.54 -14.20 1.73
N GLY A 28 -10.33 -13.65 1.59
CA GLY A 28 -9.08 -14.39 1.75
C GLY A 28 -8.78 -15.39 0.62
N GLN A 29 -9.51 -15.34 -0.50
CA GLN A 29 -9.31 -16.25 -1.64
C GLN A 29 -8.15 -15.76 -2.53
N ILE A 30 -6.93 -15.74 -1.99
CA ILE A 30 -5.79 -15.03 -2.59
C ILE A 30 -5.43 -15.52 -4.00
N PHE A 31 -5.45 -16.83 -4.26
CA PHE A 31 -5.18 -17.36 -5.61
C PHE A 31 -6.20 -16.86 -6.64
N LYS A 32 -7.49 -16.96 -6.32
CA LYS A 32 -8.58 -16.48 -7.17
C LYS A 32 -8.49 -14.96 -7.37
N ALA A 33 -8.26 -14.22 -6.29
CA ALA A 33 -8.08 -12.78 -6.34
C ALA A 33 -6.91 -12.41 -7.26
N THR A 34 -5.78 -13.12 -7.16
CA THR A 34 -4.61 -12.90 -8.01
C THR A 34 -4.94 -13.12 -9.48
N LEU A 35 -5.59 -14.23 -9.83
CA LEU A 35 -5.98 -14.52 -11.22
C LEU A 35 -6.90 -13.44 -11.81
N LEU A 36 -7.90 -13.00 -11.04
CA LEU A 36 -8.84 -11.95 -11.45
C LEU A 36 -8.16 -10.59 -11.65
N LEU A 37 -7.17 -10.27 -10.82
CA LEU A 37 -6.38 -9.05 -10.99
C LEU A 37 -5.53 -9.11 -12.26
N ARG A 38 -4.88 -10.25 -12.52
CA ARG A 38 -4.11 -10.45 -13.75
C ARG A 38 -5.01 -10.38 -14.98
N GLU A 39 -6.20 -10.97 -14.92
CA GLU A 39 -7.19 -10.87 -16.00
C GLU A 39 -7.55 -9.41 -16.30
N ALA A 40 -7.88 -8.61 -15.27
CA ALA A 40 -8.19 -7.19 -15.45
C ALA A 40 -7.01 -6.41 -16.06
N ILE A 41 -5.79 -6.66 -15.60
CA ILE A 41 -4.56 -6.05 -16.11
C ILE A 41 -4.31 -6.44 -17.56
N THR A 42 -4.41 -7.73 -17.89
CA THR A 42 -4.21 -8.23 -19.25
C THR A 42 -5.23 -7.63 -20.21
N MET A 43 -6.50 -7.52 -19.82
CA MET A 43 -7.52 -6.85 -20.65
C MET A 43 -7.20 -5.37 -20.87
N ALA A 44 -6.70 -4.66 -19.84
CA ALA A 44 -6.30 -3.27 -19.96
C ALA A 44 -5.11 -3.09 -20.94
N GLN A 45 -4.13 -4.01 -20.89
CA GLN A 45 -3.00 -4.05 -21.82
C GLN A 45 -3.42 -4.38 -23.25
N LEU A 46 -4.35 -5.32 -23.44
CA LEU A 46 -4.90 -5.65 -24.76
C LEU A 46 -5.64 -4.46 -25.41
N LEU A 47 -6.27 -3.61 -24.59
CA LEU A 47 -6.86 -2.35 -25.04
C LEU A 47 -5.82 -1.22 -25.19
N GLY A 48 -4.59 -1.41 -24.71
CA GLY A 48 -3.48 -0.46 -24.78
C GLY A 48 -3.56 0.67 -23.75
N LEU A 49 -4.32 0.54 -22.65
CA LEU A 49 -4.47 1.60 -21.65
C LEU A 49 -3.15 1.98 -20.95
N ASP A 50 -2.17 1.08 -20.97
CA ASP A 50 -0.81 1.26 -20.45
C ASP A 50 0.10 2.07 -21.38
N GLN A 51 -0.33 2.35 -22.62
CA GLN A 51 0.49 2.97 -23.67
C GLN A 51 0.10 4.43 -23.91
N ALA A 52 1.09 5.34 -23.99
CA ALA A 52 0.82 6.77 -24.23
C ALA A 52 0.10 7.03 -25.58
N GLY A 53 0.42 6.23 -26.60
CA GLY A 53 -0.22 6.30 -27.91
C GLY A 53 -1.73 6.05 -27.88
N HIS A 54 -2.24 5.32 -26.88
CA HIS A 54 -3.68 5.13 -26.69
C HIS A 54 -4.40 6.45 -26.39
N TYR A 55 -3.73 7.46 -25.87
CA TYR A 55 -4.40 8.71 -25.47
C TYR A 55 -4.39 9.76 -26.59
N ALA A 56 -3.65 9.53 -27.67
CA ALA A 56 -3.60 10.43 -28.81
C ALA A 56 -4.98 10.55 -29.50
N GLY A 57 -5.42 11.79 -29.73
CA GLY A 57 -6.67 12.09 -30.44
C GLY A 57 -7.97 11.80 -29.67
N ARG A 58 -7.89 11.39 -28.39
CA ARG A 58 -9.06 11.24 -27.52
C ARG A 58 -9.43 12.57 -26.86
N SER A 59 -10.69 12.69 -26.45
CA SER A 59 -11.11 13.81 -25.61
C SER A 59 -10.44 13.75 -24.23
N ALA A 60 -10.31 14.90 -23.56
CA ALA A 60 -9.71 14.99 -22.23
C ALA A 60 -10.45 14.11 -21.21
N THR A 61 -11.79 14.14 -21.22
CA THR A 61 -12.63 13.32 -20.33
C THR A 61 -12.41 11.82 -20.53
N GLU A 62 -12.48 11.34 -21.78
CA GLU A 62 -12.27 9.91 -22.07
C GLU A 62 -10.86 9.43 -21.70
N ALA A 63 -9.87 10.30 -21.87
CA ALA A 63 -8.49 10.04 -21.47
C ALA A 63 -8.39 9.91 -19.95
N GLN A 64 -8.96 10.86 -19.19
CA GLN A 64 -8.95 10.81 -17.72
C GLN A 64 -9.67 9.57 -17.17
N ASP A 65 -10.81 9.16 -17.75
CA ASP A 65 -11.50 7.94 -17.34
C ASP A 65 -10.64 6.68 -17.47
N ARG A 66 -9.91 6.56 -18.59
CA ARG A 66 -9.01 5.42 -18.83
C ARG A 66 -7.76 5.48 -17.96
N LEU A 67 -7.23 6.69 -17.72
CA LEU A 67 -6.13 6.91 -16.79
C LEU A 67 -6.51 6.48 -15.37
N ARG A 68 -7.72 6.81 -14.91
CA ARG A 68 -8.22 6.37 -13.60
C ARG A 68 -8.24 4.85 -13.49
N ILE A 69 -8.73 4.15 -14.51
CA ILE A 69 -8.76 2.68 -14.55
C ILE A 69 -7.35 2.10 -14.50
N ILE A 70 -6.43 2.56 -15.36
CA ILE A 70 -5.08 1.96 -15.42
C ILE A 70 -4.27 2.27 -14.16
N TRP A 71 -4.41 3.46 -13.58
CA TRP A 71 -3.77 3.82 -12.31
C TRP A 71 -4.37 3.04 -11.13
N LEU A 72 -5.68 2.78 -11.13
CA LEU A 72 -6.33 1.95 -10.12
C LEU A 72 -5.80 0.51 -10.14
N LEU A 73 -5.65 -0.06 -11.34
CA LEU A 73 -5.02 -1.37 -11.51
C LEU A 73 -3.56 -1.35 -11.07
N HIS A 74 -2.81 -0.29 -11.40
CA HIS A 74 -1.40 -0.17 -11.04
C HIS A 74 -1.18 -0.16 -9.53
N ILE A 75 -1.88 0.70 -8.78
CA ILE A 75 -1.71 0.75 -7.31
C ILE A 75 -2.19 -0.55 -6.65
N THR A 76 -3.25 -1.17 -7.18
CA THR A 76 -3.78 -2.43 -6.65
C THR A 76 -2.81 -3.58 -6.89
N GLU A 77 -2.24 -3.68 -8.09
CA GLU A 77 -1.21 -4.68 -8.41
C GLU A 77 -0.01 -4.53 -7.48
N ARG A 78 0.54 -3.33 -7.33
CA ARG A 78 1.72 -3.11 -6.51
C ARG A 78 1.47 -3.46 -5.04
N GLY A 79 0.31 -3.09 -4.51
CA GLY A 79 -0.09 -3.46 -3.14
C GLY A 79 -0.22 -4.98 -2.98
N HIS A 80 -0.93 -5.63 -3.89
CA HIS A 80 -1.15 -7.09 -3.88
C HIS A 80 0.16 -7.87 -4.06
N ALA A 81 0.96 -7.48 -5.03
CA ALA A 81 2.23 -8.10 -5.37
C ALA A 81 3.26 -7.95 -4.25
N THR A 82 3.39 -6.76 -3.68
CA THR A 82 4.26 -6.52 -2.51
C THR A 82 3.87 -7.41 -1.34
N ARG A 83 2.56 -7.57 -1.09
CA ARG A 83 2.07 -8.32 0.07
C ARG A 83 2.23 -9.83 -0.05
N PHE A 84 2.09 -10.37 -1.26
CA PHE A 84 2.13 -11.81 -1.53
C PHE A 84 3.40 -12.25 -2.24
N ASP A 85 4.41 -11.38 -2.31
CA ASP A 85 5.71 -11.63 -2.94
C ASP A 85 5.58 -12.12 -4.39
N LEU A 86 4.78 -11.40 -5.18
CA LEU A 86 4.54 -11.70 -6.59
C LEU A 86 5.26 -10.69 -7.49
N GLN A 87 5.62 -11.11 -8.69
CA GLN A 87 6.15 -10.20 -9.72
C GLN A 87 5.04 -9.33 -10.30
N CYS A 88 5.26 -8.04 -10.45
CA CYS A 88 4.32 -7.15 -11.15
C CYS A 88 4.44 -7.35 -12.67
N ILE A 89 3.31 -7.30 -13.39
CA ILE A 89 3.27 -7.40 -14.85
C ILE A 89 2.78 -6.10 -15.51
N LEU A 90 2.17 -5.19 -14.74
CA LEU A 90 1.74 -3.90 -15.26
C LEU A 90 2.90 -2.90 -15.23
N HIS A 91 3.41 -2.61 -16.42
CA HIS A 91 4.37 -1.54 -16.67
C HIS A 91 3.66 -0.44 -17.46
N LEU A 92 3.74 0.79 -16.95
CA LEU A 92 3.11 1.95 -17.59
C LEU A 92 4.14 2.70 -18.41
N ASP A 93 3.74 3.19 -19.58
CA ASP A 93 4.56 4.11 -20.38
C ASP A 93 4.86 5.38 -19.55
N SER A 94 6.12 5.78 -19.46
CA SER A 94 6.53 6.99 -18.74
C SER A 94 5.96 8.27 -19.35
N ARG A 95 5.46 8.20 -20.58
CA ARG A 95 4.84 9.31 -21.32
C ARG A 95 3.31 9.32 -21.21
N LEU A 96 2.71 8.50 -20.35
CA LEU A 96 1.28 8.59 -20.08
C LEU A 96 0.90 10.04 -19.71
N PRO A 97 -0.26 10.56 -20.18
CA PRO A 97 -0.72 11.86 -19.74
C PRO A 97 -0.93 11.89 -18.22
N ALA A 98 -0.80 13.07 -17.63
CA ALA A 98 -1.01 13.25 -16.21
C ALA A 98 -2.47 12.94 -15.82
N LEU A 99 -2.63 12.29 -14.67
CA LEU A 99 -3.93 12.10 -14.04
C LEU A 99 -4.32 13.38 -13.29
N HIS A 100 -5.55 13.85 -13.47
CA HIS A 100 -6.03 15.12 -12.92
C HIS A 100 -7.26 14.92 -12.02
N ALA A 101 -7.47 15.87 -11.11
CA ALA A 101 -8.59 15.88 -10.17
C ALA A 101 -9.85 16.59 -10.71
N ASP A 102 -9.81 17.06 -11.96
CA ASP A 102 -10.62 18.13 -12.57
C ASP A 102 -12.14 18.08 -12.36
N GLU A 103 -12.73 16.91 -12.11
CA GLU A 103 -14.18 16.72 -12.05
C GLU A 103 -14.71 16.58 -10.60
N ASN A 104 -13.89 16.08 -9.68
CA ASN A 104 -14.25 15.92 -8.28
C ASN A 104 -12.98 15.86 -7.40
N PRO A 105 -12.47 17.02 -6.97
CA PRO A 105 -11.22 17.08 -6.22
C PRO A 105 -11.25 16.29 -4.92
N PHE A 106 -12.40 16.22 -4.24
CA PHE A 106 -12.53 15.54 -2.96
C PHE A 106 -12.29 14.03 -3.06
N ASP A 107 -12.78 13.40 -4.12
CA ASP A 107 -12.59 11.97 -4.35
C ASP A 107 -11.27 11.64 -5.04
N LEU A 108 -10.78 12.54 -5.90
CA LEU A 108 -9.61 12.29 -6.75
C LEU A 108 -8.28 12.67 -6.11
N LEU A 109 -8.22 13.68 -5.24
CA LEU A 109 -6.98 14.05 -4.53
C LEU A 109 -6.41 12.89 -3.68
N PRO A 110 -7.21 12.14 -2.89
CA PRO A 110 -6.71 10.96 -2.19
C PRO A 110 -6.18 9.88 -3.12
N PHE A 111 -6.87 9.65 -4.24
CA PHE A 111 -6.43 8.69 -5.24
C PHE A 111 -5.10 9.11 -5.88
N LEU A 112 -4.94 10.40 -6.21
CA LEU A 112 -3.68 10.97 -6.68
C LEU A 112 -2.55 10.83 -5.64
N GLY A 113 -2.85 11.08 -4.37
CA GLY A 113 -1.91 10.86 -3.27
C GLY A 113 -1.45 9.40 -3.20
N MET A 114 -2.38 8.45 -3.32
CA MET A 114 -2.06 7.02 -3.37
C MET A 114 -1.23 6.66 -4.60
N VAL A 115 -1.55 7.20 -5.78
CA VAL A 115 -0.75 7.01 -7.00
C VAL A 115 0.69 7.49 -6.77
N GLN A 116 0.87 8.71 -6.28
CA GLN A 116 2.20 9.25 -6.00
C GLN A 116 2.95 8.39 -4.98
N LEU A 117 2.27 7.96 -3.91
CA LEU A 117 2.83 7.10 -2.87
C LEU A 117 3.32 5.75 -3.43
N PHE A 118 2.50 5.08 -4.23
CA PHE A 118 2.87 3.81 -4.86
C PHE A 118 3.97 3.96 -5.93
N GLN A 119 4.01 5.08 -6.66
CA GLN A 119 5.09 5.37 -7.60
C GLN A 119 6.43 5.56 -6.88
N THR A 120 6.48 6.42 -5.85
CA THR A 120 7.70 6.66 -5.07
C THR A 120 8.18 5.37 -4.41
N PHE A 121 7.28 4.61 -3.79
CA PHE A 121 7.60 3.32 -3.21
C PHE A 121 8.11 2.32 -4.26
N GLY A 122 7.44 2.22 -5.42
CA GLY A 122 7.83 1.33 -6.51
C GLY A 122 9.24 1.62 -7.03
N THR A 123 9.60 2.89 -7.19
CA THR A 123 10.96 3.31 -7.58
C THR A 123 11.99 2.85 -6.55
N ALA A 124 11.74 3.10 -5.26
CA ALA A 124 12.65 2.70 -4.18
C ALA A 124 12.87 1.17 -4.15
N ILE A 125 11.81 0.41 -4.32
CA ILE A 125 11.84 -1.05 -4.37
C ILE A 125 12.65 -1.56 -5.57
N ASN A 126 12.41 -1.01 -6.76
CA ASN A 126 13.15 -1.39 -7.96
C ASN A 126 14.63 -1.05 -7.84
N SER A 127 15.01 0.07 -7.20
CA SER A 127 16.41 0.40 -6.92
C SER A 127 17.11 -0.67 -6.08
N PHE A 128 16.43 -1.25 -5.08
CA PHE A 128 17.02 -2.33 -4.29
C PHE A 128 17.14 -3.63 -5.11
N GLU A 129 16.10 -3.98 -5.87
CA GLU A 129 16.07 -5.25 -6.62
C GLU A 129 17.02 -5.26 -7.84
N LEU A 130 17.21 -4.11 -8.50
CA LEU A 130 17.96 -4.02 -9.76
C LEU A 130 19.38 -3.48 -9.60
N HIS A 131 19.62 -2.64 -8.58
CA HIS A 131 20.86 -1.87 -8.45
C HIS A 131 21.58 -2.06 -7.11
N ASP A 132 21.02 -2.83 -6.17
CA ASP A 132 21.57 -3.04 -4.81
C ASP A 132 21.86 -1.71 -4.07
N GLU A 133 20.99 -0.72 -4.29
CA GLU A 133 21.13 0.63 -3.73
C GLU A 133 20.59 0.74 -2.29
N CYS A 134 20.73 -0.30 -1.47
CA CYS A 134 20.17 -0.34 -0.12
C CYS A 134 20.71 0.79 0.78
N HIS A 135 21.93 1.28 0.50
CA HIS A 135 22.54 2.44 1.17
C HIS A 135 21.74 3.75 1.02
N LEU A 136 20.84 3.84 0.03
CA LEU A 136 19.94 4.98 -0.20
C LEU A 136 18.65 4.91 0.63
N LEU A 137 18.49 3.88 1.48
CA LEU A 137 17.32 3.72 2.35
C LEU A 137 16.90 5.01 3.08
N PRO A 138 17.80 5.81 3.69
CA PRO A 138 17.40 7.05 4.35
C PRO A 138 16.78 8.06 3.40
N ALA A 139 17.35 8.22 2.20
CA ALA A 139 16.85 9.15 1.20
C ALA A 139 15.48 8.70 0.67
N MET A 140 15.33 7.42 0.36
CA MET A 140 14.07 6.85 -0.13
C MET A 140 12.96 6.89 0.94
N ASP A 141 13.28 6.57 2.19
CA ASP A 141 12.33 6.72 3.30
C ASP A 141 11.90 8.18 3.47
N MET A 142 12.85 9.12 3.38
CA MET A 142 12.57 10.55 3.45
C MET A 142 11.67 11.02 2.30
N GLU A 143 11.88 10.55 1.08
CA GLU A 143 11.00 10.85 -0.06
C GLU A 143 9.56 10.40 0.22
N ILE A 144 9.36 9.17 0.71
CA ILE A 144 8.03 8.66 1.09
C ILE A 144 7.42 9.50 2.22
N GLN A 145 8.21 9.91 3.22
CA GLN A 145 7.74 10.73 4.33
C GLN A 145 7.26 12.11 3.88
N GLN A 146 7.98 12.72 2.92
CA GLN A 146 7.74 14.07 2.42
C GLN A 146 6.57 14.18 1.45
N ILE A 147 6.01 13.06 0.97
CA ILE A 147 4.81 13.08 0.13
C ILE A 147 3.72 13.87 0.85
N PRO A 148 3.30 15.03 0.28
CA PRO A 148 2.34 15.90 0.94
C PRO A 148 1.04 15.13 1.21
N GLN A 149 0.50 15.32 2.40
CA GLN A 149 -0.85 14.88 2.70
C GLN A 149 -1.79 15.89 2.04
N LEU A 150 -2.05 15.72 0.74
CA LEU A 150 -2.98 16.55 -0.05
C LEU A 150 -4.46 16.36 0.37
N LEU A 151 -4.69 16.07 1.65
CA LEU A 151 -5.86 15.43 2.22
C LEU A 151 -6.56 16.32 3.26
N ASP A 152 -6.19 17.60 3.39
CA ASP A 152 -6.71 18.54 4.41
C ASP A 152 -8.25 18.65 4.41
N HIS A 153 -8.91 18.19 3.34
CA HIS A 153 -10.37 18.15 3.19
C HIS A 153 -10.93 16.79 2.75
N SER A 154 -10.12 15.73 2.80
CA SER A 154 -10.55 14.40 2.39
C SER A 154 -11.28 13.67 3.52
N PRO A 155 -12.26 12.81 3.21
CA PRO A 155 -12.88 11.91 4.16
C PRO A 155 -11.85 11.18 5.04
N ASP A 156 -12.13 11.09 6.35
CA ASP A 156 -11.28 10.40 7.32
C ASP A 156 -10.90 8.99 6.89
N SER A 157 -11.79 8.28 6.18
CA SER A 157 -11.53 6.94 5.64
C SER A 157 -10.36 6.95 4.66
N GLN A 158 -10.33 7.87 3.71
CA GLN A 158 -9.25 7.95 2.73
C GLN A 158 -7.96 8.45 3.37
N LEU A 159 -8.04 9.41 4.29
CA LEU A 159 -6.88 9.89 5.03
C LEU A 159 -6.23 8.77 5.85
N VAL A 160 -7.02 7.96 6.57
CA VAL A 160 -6.45 6.87 7.36
C VAL A 160 -5.85 5.77 6.49
N ASP A 161 -6.45 5.41 5.34
CA ASP A 161 -5.82 4.44 4.44
C ASP A 161 -4.50 4.96 3.88
N PHE A 162 -4.44 6.24 3.49
CA PHE A 162 -3.19 6.84 3.04
C PHE A 162 -2.11 6.82 4.14
N LEU A 163 -2.44 7.27 5.35
CA LEU A 163 -1.49 7.34 6.47
C LEU A 163 -0.97 5.95 6.84
N ILE A 164 -1.84 4.95 6.94
CA ILE A 164 -1.45 3.59 7.30
C ILE A 164 -0.69 2.91 6.17
N THR A 165 -1.11 3.10 4.91
CA THR A 165 -0.38 2.59 3.74
C THR A 165 1.01 3.18 3.66
N LYS A 166 1.18 4.49 3.91
CA LYS A 166 2.48 5.15 3.96
C LYS A 166 3.39 4.53 5.02
N GLN A 167 2.91 4.34 6.25
CA GLN A 167 3.72 3.69 7.28
C GLN A 167 4.03 2.23 6.93
N TRP A 168 3.07 1.47 6.42
CA TRP A 168 3.31 0.10 5.98
C TRP A 168 4.39 0.00 4.89
N MET A 169 4.36 0.87 3.88
CA MET A 169 5.39 0.92 2.83
C MET A 169 6.79 1.20 3.38
N ARG A 170 6.91 2.14 4.32
CA ARG A 170 8.18 2.43 4.99
C ARG A 170 8.71 1.21 5.74
N LEU A 171 7.83 0.44 6.40
CA LEU A 171 8.20 -0.81 7.05
C LEU A 171 8.69 -1.87 6.04
N ILE A 172 8.01 -2.00 4.91
CA ILE A 172 8.43 -2.94 3.85
C ILE A 172 9.80 -2.54 3.29
N LEU A 173 10.01 -1.26 3.02
CA LEU A 173 11.29 -0.73 2.53
C LEU A 173 12.43 -1.06 3.51
N TRP A 174 12.21 -0.77 4.79
CA TRP A 174 13.15 -1.11 5.85
C TRP A 174 13.46 -2.61 5.90
N ARG A 175 12.43 -3.48 5.86
CA ARG A 175 12.59 -4.94 5.93
C ARG A 175 13.35 -5.50 4.73
N ARG A 176 13.25 -4.87 3.56
CA ARG A 176 14.02 -5.28 2.39
C ARG A 176 15.49 -4.84 2.47
N ALA A 177 15.74 -3.64 2.99
CA ALA A 177 17.10 -3.12 3.12
C ALA A 177 17.88 -3.67 4.32
N MET A 178 17.21 -4.10 5.40
CA MET A 178 17.86 -4.42 6.69
C MET A 178 18.95 -5.50 6.63
N PHE A 179 18.92 -6.38 5.62
CA PHE A 179 19.95 -7.42 5.42
C PHE A 179 21.17 -6.92 4.63
N HIS A 180 21.09 -5.71 4.07
CA HIS A 180 22.07 -5.11 3.16
C HIS A 180 22.67 -3.79 3.71
N VAL A 181 22.17 -3.29 4.84
CA VAL A 181 22.65 -2.04 5.47
C VAL A 181 23.10 -2.29 6.90
N GLU A 182 24.07 -1.52 7.36
CA GLU A 182 24.46 -1.50 8.77
C GLU A 182 23.41 -0.75 9.59
N LEU A 183 22.68 -1.49 10.42
CA LEU A 183 21.69 -0.91 11.31
C LEU A 183 22.34 -0.40 12.61
N SER A 184 21.85 0.74 13.08
CA SER A 184 22.26 1.37 14.33
C SER A 184 21.36 0.95 15.49
N LEU A 185 21.95 0.81 16.68
CA LEU A 185 21.22 0.76 17.95
C LEU A 185 20.74 2.14 18.42
N ASN A 186 21.09 3.21 17.70
CA ASN A 186 20.62 4.55 18.00
C ASN A 186 19.18 4.72 17.50
N MET A 187 18.22 4.93 18.40
CA MET A 187 16.85 5.24 18.03
C MET A 187 16.74 6.52 17.18
N ALA A 188 17.62 7.50 17.32
CA ALA A 188 17.57 8.70 16.49
C ALA A 188 17.93 8.47 15.01
N ALA A 189 18.41 7.27 14.65
CA ALA A 189 18.83 6.94 13.28
C ALA A 189 17.66 6.61 12.33
N GLU A 190 16.40 6.86 12.72
CA GLU A 190 15.18 6.61 11.94
C GLU A 190 15.20 5.29 11.16
N SER A 191 15.17 5.31 9.82
CA SER A 191 15.15 4.12 8.95
C SER A 191 16.45 3.29 9.00
N LEU A 192 17.54 3.78 9.59
CA LEU A 192 18.73 2.98 9.88
C LEU A 192 18.71 2.39 11.30
N SER A 193 17.68 2.65 12.10
CA SER A 193 17.57 2.10 13.45
C SER A 193 17.05 0.66 13.43
N VAL A 194 17.63 -0.22 14.25
CA VAL A 194 17.03 -1.54 14.55
C VAL A 194 15.66 -1.41 15.22
N PHE A 195 15.39 -0.27 15.86
CA PHE A 195 14.14 0.05 16.54
C PHE A 195 13.14 0.78 15.62
N PHE A 196 13.39 0.84 14.32
CA PHE A 196 12.50 1.49 13.37
C PHE A 196 11.05 0.95 13.42
N PRO A 197 10.80 -0.38 13.50
CA PRO A 197 9.44 -0.89 13.64
C PRO A 197 8.70 -0.36 14.88
N GLU A 198 9.42 -0.10 15.97
CA GLU A 198 8.85 0.46 17.20
C GLU A 198 8.38 1.90 17.01
N GLN A 199 9.20 2.74 16.40
CA GLN A 199 8.85 4.13 16.11
C GLN A 199 7.69 4.23 15.12
N LEU A 200 7.70 3.34 14.13
CA LEU A 200 6.64 3.24 13.14
C LEU A 200 5.33 2.80 13.77
N ALA A 201 5.36 1.80 14.66
CA ALA A 201 4.20 1.35 15.42
C ALA A 201 3.63 2.47 16.32
N GLN A 202 4.48 3.28 16.96
CA GLN A 202 4.03 4.47 17.72
C GLN A 202 3.24 5.44 16.84
N LYS A 203 3.76 5.77 15.65
CA LYS A 203 3.07 6.64 14.68
C LYS A 203 1.73 6.03 14.25
N VAL A 204 1.71 4.73 13.96
CA VAL A 204 0.50 4.01 13.55
C VAL A 204 -0.56 4.00 14.65
N VAL A 205 -0.20 3.69 15.89
CA VAL A 205 -1.10 3.72 17.04
C VAL A 205 -1.68 5.12 17.24
N ALA A 206 -0.85 6.17 17.13
CA ALA A 206 -1.33 7.55 17.19
C ALA A 206 -2.39 7.84 16.12
N HIS A 207 -2.16 7.43 14.86
CA HIS A 207 -3.13 7.59 13.78
C HIS A 207 -4.44 6.84 14.06
N ILE A 208 -4.40 5.53 14.31
CA ILE A 208 -5.62 4.73 14.53
C ILE A 208 -6.38 5.12 15.81
N SER A 209 -5.70 5.75 16.78
CA SER A 209 -6.35 6.29 17.99
C SER A 209 -7.10 7.60 17.75
N THR A 210 -6.78 8.32 16.66
CA THR A 210 -7.41 9.59 16.30
C THR A 210 -8.73 9.38 15.55
N PHE A 211 -8.86 8.28 14.81
CA PHE A 211 -10.03 8.00 13.97
C PHE A 211 -11.00 7.00 14.63
N PRO A 212 -12.32 7.10 14.35
CA PRO A 212 -13.27 6.09 14.78
C PRO A 212 -12.91 4.70 14.24
N ARG A 213 -13.07 3.65 15.07
CA ARG A 213 -12.72 2.27 14.68
C ARG A 213 -13.37 1.82 13.37
N GLY A 214 -14.64 2.18 13.16
CA GLY A 214 -15.37 1.86 11.93
C GLY A 214 -14.77 2.50 10.68
N VAL A 215 -14.16 3.68 10.81
CA VAL A 215 -13.49 4.38 9.70
C VAL A 215 -12.21 3.64 9.30
N VAL A 216 -11.38 3.29 10.28
CA VAL A 216 -10.16 2.51 10.03
C VAL A 216 -10.49 1.13 9.45
N GLY A 217 -11.51 0.46 10.01
CA GLY A 217 -11.95 -0.87 9.58
C GLY A 217 -12.69 -0.91 8.25
N SER A 218 -13.12 0.24 7.70
CA SER A 218 -13.93 0.31 6.47
C SER A 218 -13.21 -0.24 5.22
N HIS A 219 -11.88 -0.25 5.25
CA HIS A 219 -11.01 -0.76 4.17
C HIS A 219 -10.85 -2.29 4.15
N GLY A 220 -11.47 -2.98 5.10
CA GLY A 220 -11.53 -4.44 5.13
C GLY A 220 -10.17 -5.11 5.35
N LEU A 221 -9.97 -6.26 4.70
CA LEU A 221 -8.84 -7.16 4.95
C LEU A 221 -7.49 -6.50 4.63
N GLY A 222 -7.43 -5.63 3.61
CA GLY A 222 -6.21 -4.91 3.24
C GLY A 222 -5.62 -4.10 4.40
N MET A 223 -6.46 -3.36 5.12
CA MET A 223 -6.05 -2.61 6.30
C MET A 223 -5.61 -3.53 7.44
N GLN A 224 -6.36 -4.60 7.70
CA GLN A 224 -6.02 -5.58 8.73
C GLN A 224 -4.63 -6.18 8.48
N MET A 225 -4.34 -6.57 7.23
CA MET A 225 -3.04 -7.12 6.86
C MET A 225 -1.89 -6.13 7.05
N LYS A 226 -2.07 -4.86 6.67
CA LYS A 226 -1.05 -3.80 6.88
C LYS A 226 -0.74 -3.64 8.37
N LEU A 227 -1.78 -3.53 9.21
CA LEU A 227 -1.64 -3.40 10.66
C LEU A 227 -1.02 -4.65 11.30
N ALA A 228 -1.37 -5.85 10.81
CA ALA A 228 -0.78 -7.10 11.26
C ALA A 228 0.72 -7.17 10.93
N ASP A 229 1.14 -6.77 9.72
CA ASP A 229 2.56 -6.73 9.35
C ASP A 229 3.37 -5.81 10.28
N ILE A 230 2.79 -4.67 10.69
CA ILE A 230 3.39 -3.74 11.66
C ILE A 230 3.47 -4.37 13.06
N ALA A 231 2.40 -4.99 13.53
CA ALA A 231 2.37 -5.64 14.83
C ALA A 231 3.37 -6.80 14.93
N ILE A 232 3.49 -7.62 13.87
CA ILE A 232 4.45 -8.71 13.79
C ILE A 232 5.88 -8.16 13.85
N SER A 233 6.22 -7.15 13.05
CA SER A 233 7.57 -6.57 13.09
C SER A 233 7.91 -5.90 14.43
N LEU A 234 6.93 -5.33 15.12
CA LEU A 234 7.13 -4.86 16.49
C LEU A 234 7.42 -6.02 17.46
N ALA A 235 6.68 -7.13 17.34
CA ALA A 235 6.89 -8.31 18.15
C ALA A 235 8.28 -8.95 17.91
N ASP A 236 8.76 -8.95 16.66
CA ASP A 236 10.10 -9.43 16.30
C ASP A 236 11.19 -8.62 17.00
N VAL A 237 11.12 -7.28 16.93
CA VAL A 237 12.06 -6.39 17.62
C VAL A 237 12.04 -6.60 19.14
N LEU A 238 10.85 -6.75 19.73
CA LEU A 238 10.72 -7.00 21.17
C LEU A 238 11.27 -8.35 21.60
N SER A 239 11.15 -9.38 20.75
CA SER A 239 11.67 -10.71 21.02
C SER A 239 13.20 -10.73 21.02
N CYS A 240 13.84 -9.87 20.22
CA CYS A 240 15.29 -9.69 20.25
C CYS A 240 15.78 -8.94 21.50
N ARG A 241 14.93 -8.12 22.15
CA ARG A 241 15.28 -7.32 23.33
C ARG A 241 15.25 -8.11 24.64
N SER A 242 14.39 -9.12 24.75
CA SER A 242 14.18 -9.89 25.99
C SER A 242 15.38 -10.74 26.44
N GLY A 243 16.47 -10.80 25.66
CA GLY A 243 17.73 -11.45 26.03
C GLY A 243 18.73 -10.57 26.80
N ASN A 244 18.59 -9.22 26.78
CA ASN A 244 19.55 -8.29 27.38
C ASN A 244 18.87 -7.44 28.47
N SER A 245 19.05 -7.88 29.72
CA SER A 245 18.76 -7.27 31.03
C SER A 245 17.91 -5.98 31.10
N GLU A 246 16.82 -6.10 31.85
CA GLU A 246 15.97 -5.05 32.40
C GLU A 246 16.78 -3.99 33.16
N SER A 247 16.97 -2.80 32.58
CA SER A 247 17.35 -1.59 33.31
C SER A 247 17.09 -0.39 32.40
N HIS A 248 16.16 0.50 32.77
CA HIS A 248 15.86 1.80 32.14
C HIS A 248 14.70 1.91 31.14
N GLU A 249 13.52 1.35 31.43
CA GLU A 249 12.26 1.86 30.84
C GLU A 249 11.23 2.18 31.92
N TYR A 250 11.50 3.24 32.70
CA TYR A 250 10.47 3.91 33.46
C TYR A 250 10.06 5.16 32.67
N MET A 251 8.80 5.19 32.22
CA MET A 251 8.08 6.34 31.66
C MET A 251 8.13 6.53 30.12
N ARG A 252 7.73 5.52 29.36
CA ARG A 252 7.11 5.67 28.03
C ARG A 252 5.97 4.65 27.93
N VAL A 253 4.95 4.90 27.09
CA VAL A 253 4.00 3.84 26.69
C VAL A 253 4.86 2.68 26.20
N GLY A 254 4.84 1.55 26.91
CA GLY A 254 5.78 0.48 26.64
C GLY A 254 5.55 -0.06 25.24
N SER A 255 6.60 -0.46 24.53
CA SER A 255 6.43 -1.08 23.20
C SER A 255 5.53 -2.33 23.27
N ARG A 256 5.43 -2.96 24.46
CA ARG A 256 4.45 -4.00 24.78
C ARG A 256 3.00 -3.49 24.80
N ASP A 257 2.75 -2.28 25.30
CA ASP A 257 1.42 -1.65 25.30
C ASP A 257 1.00 -1.31 23.87
N LEU A 258 1.93 -0.87 23.01
CA LEU A 258 1.67 -0.65 21.59
C LEU A 258 1.26 -1.96 20.89
N LEU A 259 2.00 -3.04 21.13
CA LEU A 259 1.68 -4.35 20.58
C LEU A 259 0.31 -4.83 21.08
N HIS A 260 0.03 -4.67 22.37
CA HIS A 260 -1.26 -5.01 22.96
C HIS A 260 -2.39 -4.20 22.33
N TYR A 261 -2.20 -2.90 22.13
CA TYR A 261 -3.17 -2.03 21.47
C TYR A 261 -3.45 -2.48 20.04
N LEU A 262 -2.41 -2.73 19.24
CA LEU A 262 -2.54 -3.20 17.86
C LEU A 262 -3.26 -4.56 17.78
N ALA A 263 -2.89 -5.50 18.66
CA ALA A 263 -3.54 -6.81 18.73
C ALA A 263 -5.03 -6.67 19.10
N ALA A 264 -5.34 -5.91 20.15
CA ALA A 264 -6.72 -5.65 20.56
C ALA A 264 -7.52 -4.96 19.44
N PHE A 265 -6.91 -4.02 18.73
CA PHE A 265 -7.52 -3.37 17.58
C PHE A 265 -7.86 -4.37 16.48
N LEU A 266 -6.89 -5.20 16.05
CA LEU A 266 -7.08 -6.23 15.03
C LEU A 266 -8.20 -7.21 15.40
N THR A 267 -8.27 -7.66 16.65
CA THR A 267 -9.37 -8.55 17.11
C THR A 267 -10.74 -7.90 17.13
N SER A 268 -10.79 -6.56 17.18
CA SER A 268 -12.06 -5.81 17.25
C SER A 268 -12.65 -5.50 15.88
N ILE A 269 -11.86 -5.63 14.80
CA ILE A 269 -12.37 -5.44 13.45
C ILE A 269 -13.17 -6.69 13.09
N PRO A 270 -14.47 -6.59 12.79
CA PRO A 270 -15.25 -7.75 12.42
C PRO A 270 -14.61 -8.43 11.21
N ASN A 271 -14.36 -9.74 11.32
CA ASN A 271 -14.00 -10.55 10.17
C ASN A 271 -15.11 -10.37 9.13
N SER A 272 -14.79 -9.79 7.98
CA SER A 272 -15.69 -9.69 6.81
C SER A 272 -16.07 -11.05 6.21
N VAL A 273 -15.88 -12.13 6.98
CA VAL A 273 -16.06 -13.54 6.60
C VAL A 273 -17.47 -14.05 6.94
N SER A 274 -18.36 -13.21 7.48
CA SER A 274 -19.72 -13.62 7.86
C SER A 274 -20.79 -13.09 6.89
N LEU A 275 -20.80 -13.58 5.65
CA LEU A 275 -21.97 -13.62 4.76
C LEU A 275 -21.90 -14.87 3.87
#